data_AF-A0A1F8QD28-F1
#
_entry.id   AF-A0A1F8QD28-F1
#
_cell.length_a   1.000
_cell.length_b   1.000
_cell.length_c   1.000
_cell.angle_alpha   90.00
_cell.angle_beta   90.00
_cell.angle_gamma   90.00
#
_symmetry.space_group_name_H-M   'P 1'
#
loop_
_entity.id
_entity.type
_entity.pdbx_description
1 polymer ?
#
loop_
_entity_poly.entity_id
_entity_poly.type
_entity_poly.pdbx_seq_one_letter_code
_entity_poly.pdbx_strand_id
1 'polypeptide(L)'
;MKLLAVVTGEYGRRKALNLREYGPKNWTVNLWAAPSHFPIIIDEPRDFLPATLPPADLILAVGEHPGISELLPDVAKMTGARAMIAPVDNAAWLPKGLMNQLRGWMKDVGVECVFPKPFCSLTEKSYSLRGQRVEYDNALIAEFARYFGKPSIKVAVDQDSKTIASVHVERDATCGCMRYVAEKIVGVKIADAEFQAGMLHHHYPCLASMGIDSDYSDTLLHVSGNTFRDAFSEALKPHTQTLYFRPDGFVEK
;
A
#
# COMPACT_ATOMS: atom_id res chain seq x y z
N MET A 1 7.28 14.64 9.25
CA MET A 1 8.15 13.53 8.83
C MET A 1 8.83 13.86 7.50
N LYS A 2 10.13 13.57 7.34
CA LYS A 2 10.84 13.63 6.06
C LYS A 2 10.83 12.25 5.41
N LEU A 3 10.33 12.14 4.19
CA LEU A 3 10.30 10.89 3.42
C LEU A 3 11.24 10.99 2.23
N LEU A 4 11.91 9.88 1.92
CA LEU A 4 12.55 9.69 0.62
C LEU A 4 11.86 8.56 -0.12
N ALA A 5 11.15 8.88 -1.20
CA ALA A 5 10.64 7.90 -2.15
C ALA A 5 11.76 7.51 -3.12
N VAL A 6 12.18 6.25 -3.07
CA VAL A 6 13.13 5.66 -4.02
C VAL A 6 12.32 5.00 -5.13
N VAL A 7 12.44 5.52 -6.35
CA VAL A 7 11.61 5.14 -7.50
C VAL A 7 12.50 4.80 -8.70
N THR A 8 12.04 3.93 -9.59
CA THR A 8 12.69 3.67 -10.89
C THR A 8 11.82 4.05 -12.09
N GLY A 9 10.49 4.06 -11.91
CA GLY A 9 9.53 4.30 -12.98
C GLY A 9 8.38 5.23 -12.60
N GLU A 10 7.41 5.36 -13.50
CA GLU A 10 6.24 6.23 -13.35
C GLU A 10 5.33 5.82 -12.20
N TYR A 11 5.21 4.52 -11.88
CA TYR A 11 4.33 4.11 -10.80
C TYR A 11 4.85 4.53 -9.43
N GLY A 12 6.16 4.40 -9.19
CA GLY A 12 6.79 4.96 -8.00
C GLY A 12 6.64 6.47 -7.91
N ARG A 13 6.82 7.19 -9.03
CA ARG A 13 6.61 8.66 -9.12
C ARG A 13 5.17 9.05 -8.78
N ARG A 14 4.17 8.35 -9.34
CA ARG A 14 2.75 8.58 -9.04
C ARG A 14 2.42 8.42 -7.56
N LYS A 15 2.98 7.38 -6.91
CA LYS A 15 2.85 7.22 -5.44
C LYS A 15 3.41 8.47 -4.75
N ALA A 16 4.65 8.86 -5.02
CA ALA A 16 5.28 10.03 -4.40
C ALA A 16 4.50 11.35 -4.63
N LEU A 17 3.92 11.55 -5.81
CA LEU A 17 3.05 12.69 -6.10
C LEU A 17 1.76 12.66 -5.26
N ASN A 18 1.12 11.49 -5.14
CA ASN A 18 -0.06 11.31 -4.28
C ASN A 18 0.26 11.63 -2.81
N LEU A 19 1.43 11.21 -2.31
CA LEU A 19 1.88 11.58 -0.96
C LEU A 19 2.05 13.09 -0.79
N ARG A 20 2.59 13.79 -1.79
CA ARG A 20 2.79 15.25 -1.74
C ARG A 20 1.48 16.01 -1.72
N GLU A 21 0.52 15.53 -2.52
CA GLU A 21 -0.78 16.19 -2.68
C GLU A 21 -1.68 15.98 -1.45
N TYR A 22 -1.77 14.74 -0.96
CA TYR A 22 -2.74 14.37 0.07
C TYR A 22 -2.15 14.03 1.43
N GLY A 23 -0.82 14.08 1.57
CA GLY A 23 -0.14 13.85 2.84
C GLY A 23 -0.26 15.06 3.78
N PRO A 24 0.08 14.87 5.07
CA PRO A 24 0.17 15.98 6.02
C PRO A 24 1.09 17.11 5.54
N LYS A 25 0.65 18.36 5.71
CA LYS A 25 1.39 19.57 5.26
C LYS A 25 2.78 19.72 5.88
N ASN A 26 3.01 19.12 7.05
CA ASN A 26 4.30 19.11 7.75
C ASN A 26 5.22 17.96 7.29
N TRP A 27 4.81 17.17 6.29
CA TRP A 27 5.69 16.19 5.68
C TRP A 27 6.51 16.83 4.56
N THR A 28 7.76 16.38 4.44
CA THR A 28 8.60 16.70 3.29
C THR A 28 8.83 15.42 2.51
N VAL A 29 8.26 15.33 1.31
CA VAL A 29 8.39 14.14 0.45
C VAL A 29 9.45 14.42 -0.61
N ASN A 30 10.64 13.89 -0.42
CA ASN A 30 11.70 13.89 -1.41
C ASN A 30 11.56 12.68 -2.33
N LEU A 31 12.05 12.81 -3.56
CA LEU A 31 12.02 11.75 -4.56
C LEU A 31 13.43 11.61 -5.13
N TRP A 32 13.93 10.38 -5.11
CA TRP A 32 15.13 10.02 -5.84
C TRP A 32 14.78 8.97 -6.89
N ALA A 33 15.05 9.32 -8.15
CA ALA A 33 14.93 8.41 -9.27
C ALA A 33 16.23 7.61 -9.38
N ALA A 34 16.19 6.38 -8.88
CA ALA A 34 17.31 5.46 -8.96
C ALA A 34 17.48 4.94 -10.39
N PRO A 35 18.68 4.44 -10.75
CA PRO A 35 18.90 3.80 -12.04
C PRO A 35 17.88 2.69 -12.32
N SER A 36 17.45 2.58 -13.58
CA SER A 36 16.52 1.53 -14.04
C SER A 36 17.23 0.33 -14.68
N HIS A 37 18.55 0.44 -14.88
CA HIS A 37 19.38 -0.59 -15.50
C HIS A 37 20.48 -0.99 -14.52
N PHE A 38 20.51 -2.28 -14.21
CA PHE A 38 21.51 -2.89 -13.35
C PHE A 38 22.20 -4.04 -14.07
N PRO A 39 23.48 -4.29 -13.77
CA PRO A 39 24.12 -5.55 -14.15
C PRO A 39 23.43 -6.73 -13.45
N ILE A 40 23.70 -7.95 -13.93
CA ILE A 40 23.18 -9.19 -13.32
C ILE A 40 23.69 -9.34 -11.87
N ILE A 41 24.92 -8.90 -11.62
CA ILE A 41 25.56 -8.88 -10.31
C ILE A 41 26.05 -7.45 -10.09
N ILE A 42 25.68 -6.85 -8.95
CA ILE A 42 26.17 -5.54 -8.52
C ILE A 42 27.41 -5.78 -7.68
N ASP A 43 28.59 -5.41 -8.20
CA ASP A 43 29.85 -5.57 -7.46
C ASP A 43 29.99 -4.51 -6.35
N GLU A 44 29.69 -3.24 -6.67
CA GLU A 44 29.74 -2.10 -5.74
C GLU A 44 28.44 -1.28 -5.83
N PRO A 45 27.50 -1.43 -4.87
CA PRO A 45 26.24 -0.68 -4.84
C PRO A 45 26.43 0.84 -4.88
N ARG A 46 27.54 1.37 -4.32
CA ARG A 46 27.80 2.80 -4.26
C ARG A 46 27.98 3.46 -5.62
N ASP A 47 28.37 2.71 -6.64
CA ASP A 47 28.52 3.21 -8.01
C ASP A 47 27.18 3.65 -8.61
N PHE A 48 26.05 3.17 -8.05
CA PHE A 48 24.69 3.50 -8.48
C PHE A 48 24.04 4.60 -7.61
N LEU A 49 24.73 5.09 -6.57
CA LEU A 49 24.23 6.12 -5.68
C LEU A 49 24.64 7.52 -6.15
N PRO A 50 23.80 8.54 -5.93
CA PRO A 50 24.22 9.92 -6.16
C PRO A 50 25.23 10.36 -5.10
N ALA A 51 25.95 11.46 -5.35
CA ALA A 51 26.90 12.01 -4.40
C ALA A 51 26.26 12.39 -3.04
N THR A 52 25.00 12.82 -3.06
CA THR A 52 24.26 13.17 -1.85
C THR A 52 22.79 12.79 -1.99
N LEU A 53 22.15 12.51 -0.84
CA LEU A 53 20.72 12.34 -0.71
C LEU A 53 20.20 13.28 0.39
N PRO A 54 18.97 13.80 0.26
CA PRO A 54 18.40 14.65 1.30
C PRO A 54 18.13 13.83 2.57
N PRO A 55 18.26 14.42 3.77
CA PRO A 55 17.93 13.74 5.02
C PRO A 55 16.49 13.23 5.02
N ALA A 56 16.27 12.02 5.53
CA ALA A 56 14.97 11.38 5.62
C ALA A 56 14.79 10.67 6.96
N ASP A 57 13.57 10.64 7.48
CA ASP A 57 13.19 9.81 8.63
C ASP A 57 12.77 8.41 8.16
N LEU A 58 12.04 8.36 7.03
CA LEU A 58 11.41 7.17 6.46
C LEU A 58 11.79 7.01 4.98
N ILE A 59 12.25 5.81 4.60
CA ILE A 59 12.43 5.43 3.19
C ILE A 59 11.16 4.74 2.69
N LEU A 60 10.64 5.19 1.55
CA LEU A 60 9.62 4.49 0.79
C LEU A 60 10.27 3.87 -0.45
N ALA A 61 10.59 2.58 -0.37
CA ALA A 61 11.27 1.84 -1.43
C ALA A 61 10.28 1.23 -2.41
N VAL A 62 9.88 2.01 -3.42
CA VAL A 62 8.90 1.61 -4.46
C VAL A 62 9.58 1.47 -5.83
N GLY A 63 10.79 0.91 -5.82
CA GLY A 63 11.53 0.55 -7.02
C GLY A 63 10.93 -0.67 -7.70
N GLU A 64 10.94 -0.65 -9.03
CA GLU A 64 10.35 -1.68 -9.90
C GLU A 64 11.44 -2.64 -10.44
N HIS A 65 12.52 -2.84 -9.65
CA HIS A 65 13.66 -3.68 -10.03
C HIS A 65 14.37 -4.27 -8.78
N PRO A 66 14.79 -5.56 -8.79
CA PRO A 66 15.48 -6.21 -7.66
C PRO A 66 16.72 -5.47 -7.15
N GLY A 67 17.58 -5.01 -8.06
CA GLY A 67 18.84 -4.32 -7.74
C GLY A 67 18.67 -3.07 -6.87
N ILE A 68 17.48 -2.48 -6.81
CA ILE A 68 17.19 -1.38 -5.88
C ILE A 68 17.41 -1.79 -4.44
N SER A 69 17.06 -3.04 -4.10
CA SER A 69 17.21 -3.57 -2.73
C SER A 69 18.66 -3.52 -2.24
N GLU A 70 19.63 -3.67 -3.14
CA GLU A 70 21.05 -3.66 -2.80
C GLU A 70 21.56 -2.23 -2.49
N LEU A 71 20.87 -1.20 -2.99
CA LEU A 71 21.22 0.20 -2.74
C LEU A 71 20.67 0.70 -1.39
N LEU A 72 19.58 0.10 -0.89
CA LEU A 72 18.81 0.62 0.25
C LEU A 72 19.63 0.74 1.56
N PRO A 73 20.56 -0.16 1.91
CA PRO A 73 21.38 0.00 3.10
C PRO A 73 22.24 1.27 3.09
N ASP A 74 22.84 1.60 1.95
CA ASP A 74 23.65 2.82 1.84
C ASP A 74 22.78 4.07 1.70
N VAL A 75 21.62 3.98 1.02
CA VAL A 75 20.59 5.04 1.03
C VAL A 75 20.18 5.38 2.47
N ALA A 76 19.96 4.37 3.32
CA ALA A 76 19.63 4.59 4.72
C ALA A 76 20.74 5.32 5.49
N LYS A 77 22.00 4.90 5.32
CA LYS A 77 23.16 5.57 5.94
C LYS A 77 23.30 7.01 5.48
N MET A 78 23.18 7.28 4.17
CA MET A 78 23.31 8.62 3.60
C MET A 78 22.23 9.58 4.06
N THR A 79 21.01 9.07 4.28
CA THR A 79 19.84 9.89 4.63
C THR A 79 19.59 10.01 6.13
N GLY A 80 20.15 9.09 6.93
CA GLY A 80 19.86 8.97 8.37
C GLY A 80 18.48 8.39 8.67
N ALA A 81 17.85 7.71 7.70
CA ALA A 81 16.54 7.10 7.88
C ALA A 81 16.56 6.04 8.99
N ARG A 82 15.46 5.95 9.74
CA ARG A 82 15.28 5.01 10.86
C ARG A 82 14.24 3.95 10.60
N ALA A 83 13.43 4.15 9.57
CA ALA A 83 12.41 3.22 9.15
C ALA A 83 12.37 3.09 7.61
N MET A 84 11.88 1.96 7.13
CA MET A 84 11.66 1.71 5.70
C MET A 84 10.36 0.95 5.46
N ILE A 85 9.64 1.36 4.42
CA ILE A 85 8.51 0.63 3.85
C ILE A 85 8.92 0.17 2.46
N ALA A 86 9.00 -1.14 2.25
CA ALA A 86 9.34 -1.77 0.98
C ALA A 86 8.21 -2.73 0.56
N PRO A 87 7.14 -2.23 -0.09
CA PRO A 87 5.99 -3.04 -0.45
C PRO A 87 6.33 -4.10 -1.49
N VAL A 88 5.62 -5.22 -1.42
CA VAL A 88 5.67 -6.29 -2.41
C VAL A 88 4.38 -6.25 -3.25
N ASP A 89 4.32 -5.30 -4.18
CA ASP A 89 3.23 -5.24 -5.18
C ASP A 89 3.50 -6.23 -6.34
N ASN A 90 4.77 -6.60 -6.56
CA ASN A 90 5.18 -7.62 -7.53
C ASN A 90 6.37 -8.42 -6.97
N ALA A 91 6.20 -9.73 -6.81
CA ALA A 91 7.22 -10.62 -6.28
C ALA A 91 8.49 -10.71 -7.17
N ALA A 92 8.41 -10.30 -8.44
CA ALA A 92 9.57 -10.22 -9.32
C ALA A 92 10.56 -9.11 -8.92
N TRP A 93 10.09 -8.04 -8.26
CA TRP A 93 10.96 -6.92 -7.85
C TRP A 93 11.50 -7.07 -6.44
N LEU A 94 10.74 -7.72 -5.56
CA LEU A 94 11.21 -8.06 -4.22
C LEU A 94 10.88 -9.52 -3.90
N PRO A 95 11.64 -10.48 -4.46
CA PRO A 95 11.45 -11.89 -4.19
C PRO A 95 11.65 -12.21 -2.71
N LYS A 96 11.05 -13.31 -2.25
CA LYS A 96 11.11 -13.75 -0.83
C LYS A 96 12.54 -13.83 -0.28
N GLY A 97 13.48 -14.35 -1.06
CA GLY A 97 14.89 -14.44 -0.66
C GLY A 97 15.51 -13.07 -0.42
N LEU A 98 15.38 -12.19 -1.42
CA LEU A 98 15.89 -10.82 -1.37
C LEU A 98 15.23 -10.00 -0.26
N MET A 99 13.93 -10.14 -0.04
CA MET A 99 13.22 -9.51 1.07
C MET A 99 13.82 -9.91 2.43
N ASN A 100 14.14 -11.19 2.62
CA ASN A 100 14.75 -11.67 3.87
C ASN A 100 16.19 -11.13 4.03
N GLN A 101 16.97 -11.09 2.95
CA GLN A 101 18.32 -10.51 2.94
C GLN A 101 18.28 -9.02 3.30
N LEU A 102 17.42 -8.26 2.61
CA LEU A 102 17.20 -6.84 2.85
C LEU A 102 16.80 -6.56 4.29
N ARG A 103 15.90 -7.38 4.88
CA ARG A 103 15.57 -7.26 6.31
C ARG A 103 16.80 -7.39 7.20
N GLY A 104 17.72 -8.32 6.89
CA GLY A 104 18.99 -8.47 7.60
C GLY A 104 19.89 -7.24 7.45
N TRP A 105 20.16 -6.83 6.21
CA TRP A 105 21.01 -5.68 5.91
C TRP A 105 20.52 -4.38 6.57
N MET A 106 19.21 -4.15 6.56
CA MET A 106 18.62 -2.96 7.18
C MET A 106 18.70 -3.01 8.71
N LYS A 107 18.57 -4.20 9.32
CA LYS A 107 18.77 -4.39 10.75
C LYS A 107 20.20 -4.04 11.17
N ASP A 108 21.20 -4.44 10.38
CA ASP A 108 22.62 -4.17 10.65
C ASP A 108 22.95 -2.67 10.65
N VAL A 109 22.18 -1.86 9.92
CA VAL A 109 22.30 -0.40 9.90
C VAL A 109 21.28 0.31 10.81
N GLY A 110 20.58 -0.45 11.66
CA GLY A 110 19.66 0.10 12.67
C GLY A 110 18.33 0.63 12.12
N VAL A 111 17.88 0.12 10.96
CA VAL A 111 16.62 0.54 10.32
C VAL A 111 15.55 -0.53 10.44
N GLU A 112 14.38 -0.15 10.94
CA GLU A 112 13.23 -1.04 11.01
C GLU A 112 12.45 -1.07 9.70
N CYS A 113 12.05 -2.26 9.25
CA CYS A 113 11.47 -2.46 7.92
C CYS A 113 10.16 -3.23 7.95
N VAL A 114 9.19 -2.76 7.16
CA VAL A 114 7.95 -3.49 6.84
C VAL A 114 7.85 -3.77 5.36
N PHE A 115 7.21 -4.89 5.03
CA PHE A 115 7.10 -5.41 3.66
C PHE A 115 5.64 -5.78 3.33
N PRO A 116 4.72 -4.80 3.28
CA PRO A 116 3.31 -5.05 3.03
C PRO A 116 3.10 -5.68 1.65
N LYS A 117 2.28 -6.73 1.59
CA LYS A 117 1.96 -7.50 0.38
C LYS A 117 0.45 -7.73 0.26
N PRO A 118 -0.26 -7.07 -0.67
CA PRO A 118 0.18 -5.91 -1.46
C PRO A 118 0.37 -4.67 -0.57
N PHE A 119 0.84 -3.55 -1.12
CA PHE A 119 1.11 -2.34 -0.35
C PHE A 119 -0.13 -1.83 0.41
N CYS A 120 -1.30 -1.91 -0.22
CA CYS A 120 -2.58 -1.54 0.41
C CYS A 120 -3.04 -2.52 1.51
N SER A 121 -2.19 -3.41 2.02
CA SER A 121 -2.46 -4.17 3.24
C SER A 121 -1.95 -3.47 4.51
N LEU A 122 -1.11 -2.44 4.39
CA LEU A 122 -0.48 -1.75 5.52
C LEU A 122 -1.51 -0.98 6.37
N THR A 123 -1.49 -1.19 7.67
CA THR A 123 -2.25 -0.45 8.70
C THR A 123 -1.29 0.10 9.74
N GLU A 124 -1.75 0.92 10.69
CA GLU A 124 -0.89 1.48 11.74
C GLU A 124 -0.25 0.45 12.66
N LYS A 125 -0.72 -0.80 12.64
CA LYS A 125 -0.28 -1.86 13.56
C LYS A 125 0.19 -3.13 12.87
N SER A 126 -0.18 -3.31 11.60
CA SER A 126 0.06 -4.57 10.91
C SER A 126 0.04 -4.44 9.39
N TYR A 127 0.51 -5.46 8.71
CA TYR A 127 0.36 -5.63 7.28
C TYR A 127 0.13 -7.11 6.92
N SER A 128 -0.30 -7.38 5.68
CA SER A 128 -0.39 -8.74 5.17
C SER A 128 0.94 -9.16 4.56
N LEU A 129 1.40 -10.36 4.92
CA LEU A 129 2.55 -11.01 4.29
C LEU A 129 2.35 -12.52 4.40
N ARG A 130 2.50 -13.24 3.28
CA ARG A 130 2.28 -14.70 3.23
C ARG A 130 0.86 -15.12 3.62
N GLY A 131 -0.14 -14.31 3.29
CA GLY A 131 -1.52 -14.52 3.73
C GLY A 131 -1.74 -14.36 5.25
N GLN A 132 -0.71 -13.95 5.99
CA GLN A 132 -0.75 -13.79 7.44
C GLN A 132 -0.70 -12.31 7.83
N ARG A 133 -1.24 -11.99 9.00
CA ARG A 133 -1.09 -10.69 9.63
C ARG A 133 0.24 -10.63 10.34
N VAL A 134 1.09 -9.67 9.96
CA VAL A 134 2.36 -9.38 10.63
C VAL A 134 2.22 -8.06 11.38
N GLU A 135 2.48 -8.07 12.68
CA GLU A 135 2.45 -6.86 13.52
C GLU A 135 3.82 -6.20 13.56
N TYR A 136 3.84 -4.89 13.79
CA TYR A 136 5.04 -4.09 13.98
C TYR A 136 4.76 -2.96 14.97
N ASP A 137 5.81 -2.39 15.55
CA ASP A 137 5.69 -1.26 16.48
C ASP A 137 6.73 -0.19 16.14
N ASN A 138 6.35 0.69 15.20
CA ASN A 138 7.21 1.77 14.74
C ASN A 138 6.39 3.04 14.48
N ALA A 139 6.69 4.09 15.23
CA ALA A 139 5.92 5.34 15.17
C ALA A 139 5.95 6.00 13.79
N LEU A 140 7.07 5.93 13.04
CA LEU A 140 7.18 6.54 11.70
C LEU A 140 6.32 5.79 10.68
N ILE A 141 6.36 4.46 10.73
CA ILE A 141 5.56 3.61 9.83
C ILE A 141 4.08 3.72 10.19
N ALA A 142 3.73 3.78 11.47
CA ALA A 142 2.37 3.99 11.93
C ALA A 142 1.82 5.38 11.55
N GLU A 143 2.63 6.44 11.67
CA GLU A 143 2.29 7.78 11.20
C GLU A 143 2.01 7.79 9.69
N PHE A 144 2.87 7.12 8.91
CA PHE A 144 2.63 6.91 7.48
C PHE A 144 1.30 6.20 7.21
N ALA A 145 1.11 5.06 7.88
CA ALA A 145 -0.01 4.16 7.71
C ALA A 145 -1.35 4.72 8.23
N ARG A 146 -1.34 5.87 8.89
CA ARG A 146 -2.56 6.61 9.23
C ARG A 146 -3.20 7.29 8.01
N TYR A 147 -2.39 7.67 7.03
CA TYR A 147 -2.83 8.40 5.83
C TYR A 147 -2.77 7.56 4.56
N PHE A 148 -1.83 6.62 4.47
CA PHE A 148 -1.60 5.79 3.29
C PHE A 148 -1.40 4.31 3.65
N GLY A 149 -2.19 3.42 3.05
CA GLY A 149 -2.12 1.99 3.32
C GLY A 149 -3.40 1.26 2.93
N LYS A 150 -3.98 0.50 3.86
CA LYS A 150 -5.26 -0.20 3.70
C LYS A 150 -6.41 0.81 3.68
N PRO A 151 -7.12 0.98 2.56
CA PRO A 151 -8.20 1.96 2.45
C PRO A 151 -9.17 1.97 3.63
N SER A 152 -9.56 3.17 4.05
CA SER A 152 -10.60 3.39 5.07
C SER A 152 -11.39 4.62 4.68
N ILE A 153 -12.72 4.50 4.73
CA ILE A 153 -13.64 5.52 4.21
C ILE A 153 -14.85 5.68 5.14
N LYS A 154 -15.50 6.83 5.02
CA LYS A 154 -16.87 7.07 5.49
C LYS A 154 -17.76 7.36 4.30
N VAL A 155 -18.96 6.80 4.31
CA VAL A 155 -19.94 6.95 3.23
C VAL A 155 -21.19 7.63 3.75
N ALA A 156 -21.72 8.59 2.99
CA ALA A 156 -23.06 9.11 3.19
C ALA A 156 -23.99 8.51 2.13
N VAL A 157 -25.20 8.10 2.54
CA VAL A 157 -26.18 7.41 1.68
C VAL A 157 -27.45 8.24 1.61
N ASP A 158 -27.98 8.42 0.40
CA ASP A 158 -29.32 8.92 0.16
C ASP A 158 -30.34 7.84 0.52
N GLN A 159 -31.24 8.13 1.46
CA GLN A 159 -32.17 7.13 1.99
C GLN A 159 -33.35 6.83 1.06
N ASP A 160 -33.68 7.73 0.14
CA ASP A 160 -34.82 7.59 -0.76
C ASP A 160 -34.42 6.79 -2.00
N SER A 161 -33.29 7.15 -2.63
CA SER A 161 -32.76 6.46 -3.81
C SER A 161 -31.92 5.22 -3.47
N LYS A 162 -31.51 5.08 -2.21
CA LYS A 162 -30.54 4.06 -1.74
C LYS A 162 -29.22 4.10 -2.53
N THR A 163 -28.73 5.29 -2.86
CA THR A 163 -27.45 5.50 -3.55
C THR A 163 -26.40 6.18 -2.66
N ILE A 164 -25.13 5.99 -2.99
CA ILE A 164 -24.01 6.70 -2.37
C ILE A 164 -24.11 8.19 -2.71
N ALA A 165 -24.26 9.04 -1.70
CA ALA A 165 -24.32 10.50 -1.84
C ALA A 165 -22.92 11.14 -1.79
N SER A 166 -22.03 10.63 -0.94
CA SER A 166 -20.63 11.05 -0.90
C SER A 166 -19.74 10.00 -0.22
N VAL A 167 -18.44 10.07 -0.51
CA VAL A 167 -17.41 9.23 0.12
C VAL A 167 -16.29 10.11 0.64
N HIS A 168 -16.00 10.02 1.94
CA HIS A 168 -14.86 10.67 2.57
C HIS A 168 -13.75 9.64 2.79
N VAL A 169 -12.57 9.88 2.20
CA VAL A 169 -11.41 9.00 2.33
C VAL A 169 -10.61 9.40 3.57
N GLU A 170 -10.66 8.56 4.60
CA GLU A 170 -9.88 8.74 5.84
C GLU A 170 -8.44 8.26 5.65
N ARG A 171 -8.27 7.13 4.94
CA ARG A 171 -6.97 6.59 4.54
C ARG A 171 -7.03 6.11 3.09
N ASP A 172 -6.10 6.58 2.29
CA ASP A 172 -5.99 6.20 0.88
C ASP A 172 -5.05 5.01 0.70
N ALA A 173 -5.16 4.32 -0.43
CA ALA A 173 -4.05 3.51 -0.91
C ALA A 173 -2.90 4.43 -1.31
N THR A 174 -1.65 4.03 -1.08
CA THR A 174 -0.48 4.87 -1.39
C THR A 174 -0.44 5.32 -2.86
N CYS A 175 -1.02 4.54 -3.76
CA CYS A 175 -1.11 4.86 -5.17
C CYS A 175 -2.21 5.86 -5.55
N GLY A 176 -3.11 6.27 -4.66
CA GLY A 176 -4.24 7.18 -4.98
C GLY A 176 -5.54 6.48 -5.41
N CYS A 177 -5.55 5.15 -5.44
CA CYS A 177 -6.67 4.41 -6.00
C CYS A 177 -7.96 4.58 -5.18
N MET A 178 -7.90 4.73 -3.85
CA MET A 178 -9.14 4.85 -3.06
C MET A 178 -9.83 6.19 -3.34
N ARG A 179 -9.06 7.27 -3.53
CA ARG A 179 -9.62 8.56 -3.95
C ARG A 179 -10.26 8.48 -5.34
N TYR A 180 -9.60 7.81 -6.28
CA TYR A 180 -10.17 7.56 -7.62
C TYR A 180 -11.50 6.80 -7.54
N VAL A 181 -11.57 5.73 -6.74
CA VAL A 181 -12.80 4.95 -6.56
C VAL A 181 -13.88 5.80 -5.86
N ALA A 182 -13.52 6.54 -4.81
CA ALA A 182 -14.43 7.40 -4.05
C ALA A 182 -15.11 8.46 -4.91
N GLU A 183 -14.38 9.06 -5.86
CA GLU A 183 -14.93 10.05 -6.80
C GLU A 183 -15.96 9.42 -7.75
N LYS A 184 -15.67 8.23 -8.27
CA LYS A 184 -16.46 7.60 -9.34
C LYS A 184 -17.66 6.79 -8.86
N ILE A 185 -17.70 6.43 -7.59
CA ILE A 185 -18.75 5.58 -7.04
C ILE A 185 -19.99 6.36 -6.59
N VAL A 186 -19.94 7.70 -6.54
CA VAL A 186 -21.09 8.55 -6.18
C VAL A 186 -22.25 8.29 -7.15
N GLY A 187 -23.45 8.12 -6.62
CA GLY A 187 -24.67 7.77 -7.37
C GLY A 187 -24.88 6.27 -7.58
N VAL A 188 -23.91 5.41 -7.25
CA VAL A 188 -24.07 3.95 -7.29
C VAL A 188 -25.02 3.50 -6.16
N LYS A 189 -25.88 2.52 -6.46
CA LYS A 189 -26.75 1.89 -5.44
C LYS A 189 -25.93 1.17 -4.40
N ILE A 190 -26.34 1.24 -3.13
CA ILE A 190 -25.62 0.57 -2.03
C ILE A 190 -25.46 -0.94 -2.24
N ALA A 191 -26.44 -1.58 -2.90
CA ALA A 191 -26.42 -3.00 -3.21
C ALA A 191 -25.32 -3.40 -4.22
N ASP A 192 -24.92 -2.46 -5.09
CA ASP A 192 -23.92 -2.68 -6.13
C ASP A 192 -22.54 -2.12 -5.75
N ALA A 193 -22.45 -1.39 -4.65
CA ALA A 193 -21.27 -0.60 -4.28
C ALA A 193 -20.01 -1.44 -4.13
N GLU A 194 -20.08 -2.60 -3.45
CA GLU A 194 -18.91 -3.47 -3.31
C GLU A 194 -18.39 -3.95 -4.67
N PHE A 195 -19.30 -4.41 -5.54
CA PHE A 195 -18.93 -4.88 -6.87
C PHE A 195 -18.33 -3.74 -7.71
N GLN A 196 -18.97 -2.57 -7.72
CA GLN A 196 -18.48 -1.40 -8.46
C GLN A 196 -17.15 -0.88 -7.92
N ALA A 197 -16.91 -0.92 -6.59
CA ALA A 197 -15.63 -0.58 -6.02
C ALA A 197 -14.50 -1.48 -6.53
N GLY A 198 -14.76 -2.79 -6.63
CA GLY A 198 -13.82 -3.74 -7.25
C GLY A 198 -13.58 -3.43 -8.72
N MET A 199 -14.62 -3.12 -9.49
CA MET A 199 -14.48 -2.78 -10.92
C MET A 199 -13.71 -1.48 -11.17
N LEU A 200 -14.01 -0.44 -10.40
CA LEU A 200 -13.28 0.83 -10.46
C LEU A 200 -11.81 0.63 -10.06
N HIS A 201 -11.52 -0.21 -9.07
CA HIS A 201 -10.14 -0.60 -8.74
C HIS A 201 -9.44 -1.28 -9.90
N HIS A 202 -10.09 -2.23 -10.59
CA HIS A 202 -9.53 -2.89 -11.78
C HIS A 202 -9.25 -1.93 -12.95
N HIS A 203 -10.05 -0.88 -13.09
CA HIS A 203 -9.83 0.18 -14.08
C HIS A 203 -8.74 1.18 -13.68
N TYR A 204 -8.32 1.17 -12.41
CA TYR A 204 -7.21 1.99 -11.96
C TYR A 204 -5.88 1.35 -12.38
N PRO A 205 -4.87 2.13 -12.82
CA PRO A 205 -3.54 1.61 -13.12
C PRO A 205 -2.79 1.27 -11.82
N CYS A 206 -3.19 0.15 -11.22
CA CYS A 206 -2.65 -0.47 -10.02
C CYS A 206 -1.31 -1.15 -10.34
N LEU A 207 -0.38 -1.13 -9.38
CA LEU A 207 0.94 -1.74 -9.52
C LEU A 207 0.96 -3.21 -9.04
N ALA A 208 -0.10 -3.65 -8.37
CA ALA A 208 -0.19 -5.02 -7.90
C ALA A 208 -0.21 -5.99 -9.09
N SER A 209 0.64 -7.01 -9.04
CA SER A 209 0.84 -7.96 -10.13
C SER A 209 -0.43 -8.76 -10.46
N MET A 210 -0.61 -9.03 -11.76
CA MET A 210 -1.59 -9.97 -12.31
C MET A 210 -1.09 -11.41 -12.37
N GLY A 211 0.18 -11.66 -12.04
CA GLY A 211 0.70 -13.02 -11.88
C GLY A 211 0.15 -13.68 -10.62
N ILE A 212 -0.11 -14.98 -10.68
CA ILE A 212 -0.51 -15.75 -9.51
C ILE A 212 0.62 -15.72 -8.49
N ASP A 213 0.32 -15.21 -7.31
CA ASP A 213 1.25 -15.13 -6.20
C ASP A 213 1.13 -16.38 -5.33
N SER A 214 2.25 -17.05 -5.08
CA SER A 214 2.29 -18.31 -4.34
C SER A 214 1.86 -18.21 -2.88
N ASP A 215 1.93 -17.02 -2.29
CA ASP A 215 1.51 -16.80 -0.90
C ASP A 215 -0.01 -16.66 -0.75
N TYR A 216 -0.71 -16.32 -1.83
CA TYR A 216 -2.16 -16.03 -1.82
C TYR A 216 -2.97 -17.00 -2.67
N SER A 217 -2.31 -17.79 -3.54
CA SER A 217 -2.98 -18.61 -4.56
C SER A 217 -3.93 -17.80 -5.46
N ASP A 218 -3.64 -16.50 -5.61
CA ASP A 218 -4.41 -15.52 -6.38
C ASP A 218 -3.45 -14.41 -6.84
N THR A 219 -3.92 -13.51 -7.69
CA THR A 219 -3.17 -12.32 -8.09
C THR A 219 -3.13 -11.29 -6.96
N LEU A 220 -2.01 -10.56 -6.82
CA LEU A 220 -1.95 -9.46 -5.85
C LEU A 220 -2.94 -8.35 -6.22
N LEU A 221 -3.28 -8.20 -7.50
CA LEU A 221 -4.33 -7.30 -7.95
C LEU A 221 -5.70 -7.68 -7.39
N HIS A 222 -6.09 -8.95 -7.41
CA HIS A 222 -7.34 -9.40 -6.79
C HIS A 222 -7.34 -9.24 -5.27
N VAL A 223 -6.24 -9.58 -4.60
CA VAL A 223 -6.10 -9.34 -3.15
C VAL A 223 -6.26 -7.85 -2.84
N SER A 224 -5.66 -6.99 -3.66
CA SER A 224 -5.85 -5.54 -3.58
C SER A 224 -7.32 -5.16 -3.82
N GLY A 225 -7.96 -5.66 -4.89
CA GLY A 225 -9.36 -5.36 -5.20
C GLY A 225 -10.32 -5.75 -4.08
N ASN A 226 -10.12 -6.92 -3.47
CA ASN A 226 -10.90 -7.34 -2.30
C ASN A 226 -10.71 -6.39 -1.11
N THR A 227 -9.51 -5.85 -0.91
CA THR A 227 -9.28 -4.82 0.12
C THR A 227 -10.16 -3.57 -0.08
N PHE A 228 -10.43 -3.20 -1.34
CA PHE A 228 -11.30 -2.05 -1.66
C PHE A 228 -12.77 -2.41 -1.47
N ARG A 229 -13.18 -3.61 -1.89
CA ARG A 229 -14.52 -4.13 -1.65
C ARG A 229 -14.83 -4.16 -0.16
N ASP A 230 -13.91 -4.68 0.65
CA ASP A 230 -14.01 -4.73 2.11
C ASP A 230 -14.19 -3.32 2.70
N ALA A 231 -13.45 -2.31 2.21
CA ALA A 231 -13.57 -0.94 2.71
C ALA A 231 -14.99 -0.37 2.50
N PHE A 232 -15.61 -0.66 1.36
CA PHE A 232 -17.01 -0.27 1.12
C PHE A 232 -18.00 -1.13 1.91
N SER A 233 -17.76 -2.44 1.99
CA SER A 233 -18.59 -3.35 2.78
C SER A 233 -18.68 -2.88 4.23
N GLU A 234 -17.53 -2.66 4.88
CA GLU A 234 -17.44 -2.18 6.25
C GLU A 234 -18.13 -0.82 6.43
N ALA A 235 -17.90 0.13 5.51
CA ALA A 235 -18.50 1.46 5.60
C ALA A 235 -20.02 1.47 5.38
N LEU A 236 -20.55 0.51 4.62
CA LEU A 236 -21.97 0.41 4.28
C LEU A 236 -22.76 -0.49 5.22
N LYS A 237 -22.12 -1.28 6.10
CA LYS A 237 -22.79 -2.13 7.11
C LYS A 237 -23.95 -1.44 7.85
N PRO A 238 -23.85 -0.18 8.30
CA PRO A 238 -24.97 0.49 8.97
C PRO A 238 -26.20 0.76 8.09
N HIS A 239 -26.05 0.64 6.76
CA HIS A 239 -27.06 0.96 5.76
C HIS A 239 -27.66 -0.27 5.06
N THR A 240 -27.10 -1.46 5.29
CA THR A 240 -27.59 -2.74 4.75
C THR A 240 -28.30 -3.55 5.83
N GLN A 241 -29.48 -4.09 5.50
CA GLN A 241 -30.13 -5.09 6.36
C GLN A 241 -29.50 -6.46 6.13
N THR A 242 -28.89 -7.03 7.17
CA THR A 242 -28.49 -8.44 7.16
C THR A 242 -29.75 -9.30 7.29
N LEU A 243 -30.11 -10.01 6.23
CA LEU A 243 -31.18 -11.01 6.28
C LEU A 243 -30.66 -12.24 7.04
N TYR A 244 -31.18 -12.46 8.25
CA TYR A 244 -30.96 -13.70 8.98
C TYR A 244 -31.91 -14.78 8.47
N PHE A 245 -31.36 -15.78 7.79
CA PHE A 245 -32.08 -17.01 7.50
C PHE A 245 -32.06 -17.88 8.76
N ARG A 246 -33.21 -18.01 9.43
CA ARG A 246 -33.43 -19.06 10.44
C ARG A 246 -33.96 -20.30 9.73
N PRO A 247 -33.23 -21.43 9.75
CA PRO A 247 -33.75 -22.70 9.25
C PRO A 247 -35.04 -23.06 9.99
N ASP A 248 -35.97 -23.68 9.27
CA ASP A 248 -37.19 -24.20 9.88
C ASP A 248 -36.84 -25.22 10.97
N GLY A 249 -37.40 -25.07 12.17
CA GLY A 249 -37.10 -25.89 13.35
C GLY A 249 -35.88 -25.47 14.19
N PHE A 250 -35.30 -24.28 14.00
CA PHE A 250 -34.24 -23.79 14.89
C PHE A 250 -34.77 -23.48 16.30
N VAL A 251 -34.22 -24.14 17.31
CA VAL A 251 -34.52 -23.90 18.74
C VAL A 251 -33.29 -23.28 19.40
N GLU A 252 -33.41 -22.07 19.94
CA GLU A 252 -32.38 -21.47 20.78
C GLU A 252 -32.29 -22.25 22.10
N LYS A 253 -31.09 -22.75 22.42
CA LYS A 253 -30.81 -23.49 23.66
C LYS A 253 -30.77 -22.56 24.87
#